data_AF-A0A917IKG4-F1
#
_entry.id   AF-A0A917IKG4-F1
#
_cell.length_a   1.000
_cell.length_b   1.000
_cell.length_c   1.000
_cell.angle_alpha   90.00
_cell.angle_beta   90.00
_cell.angle_gamma   90.00
#
_symmetry.space_group_name_H-M   'P 1'
#
loop_
_entity.id
_entity.type
_entity.pdbx_description
1 polymer ?
#
loop_
_entity_poly.entity_id
_entity_poly.type
_entity_poly.pdbx_seq_one_letter_code
_entity_poly.pdbx_strand_id
1 'polypeptide(L)'
;MTSDFSFDTPEQHECDYLIPHLREAHSILDYKTLSNLAENARGKGIFYGDVEEEHVTLFKLMLNISLDLLQQPEAFLSADIWSFIATCYDIHFHQIQLNEYPADTAGLFFELTRNVLQPAFYKLYTEAGSVQHWYNTCIYFIKMADGWFSTRKREFIDIYTLLQPWMNHQDTDLNEYWSDIYKDLTSQY
;
A
#
# COMPACT_ATOMS: atom_id res chain seq x y z
N MET A 1 -39.19 -16.79 10.95
CA MET A 1 -38.69 -15.59 10.24
C MET A 1 -38.05 -14.71 11.29
N THR A 2 -36.77 -14.95 11.57
CA THR A 2 -35.95 -14.05 12.38
C THR A 2 -35.51 -12.92 11.45
N SER A 3 -36.02 -11.71 11.69
CA SER A 3 -35.53 -10.52 11.01
C SER A 3 -34.16 -10.21 11.57
N ASP A 4 -33.12 -10.43 10.76
CA ASP A 4 -31.79 -9.88 11.02
C ASP A 4 -31.90 -8.35 10.93
N PHE A 5 -31.97 -7.71 12.10
CA PHE A 5 -31.63 -6.29 12.21
C PHE A 5 -30.10 -6.24 12.29
N SER A 6 -29.42 -6.14 11.15
CA SER A 6 -28.04 -5.63 11.16
C SER A 6 -28.13 -4.16 11.56
N PHE A 7 -27.57 -3.82 12.71
CA PHE A 7 -27.31 -2.44 13.05
C PHE A 7 -26.07 -2.03 12.28
N ASP A 8 -26.20 -1.04 11.40
CA ASP A 8 -25.06 -0.47 10.68
C ASP A 8 -24.01 0.01 11.69
N THR A 9 -22.74 -0.37 11.48
CA THR A 9 -21.63 0.09 12.32
C THR A 9 -21.23 1.51 11.91
N PRO A 10 -20.67 2.33 12.83
CA PRO A 10 -20.08 3.61 12.46
C PRO A 10 -19.08 3.50 11.29
N GLU A 11 -18.32 2.42 11.24
CA GLU A 11 -17.34 2.10 10.20
C GLU A 11 -18.00 1.84 8.84
N GLN A 12 -19.15 1.15 8.81
CA GLN A 12 -19.93 0.93 7.60
C GLN A 12 -20.41 2.26 6.98
N HIS A 13 -20.89 3.20 7.81
CA HIS A 13 -21.25 4.55 7.35
C HIS A 13 -20.07 5.35 6.79
N GLU A 14 -18.87 5.15 7.33
CA GLU A 14 -17.66 5.79 6.83
C GLU A 14 -17.22 5.20 5.47
N CYS A 15 -17.30 3.88 5.31
CA CYS A 15 -17.05 3.22 4.02
C CYS A 15 -18.05 3.66 2.94
N ASP A 16 -19.34 3.75 3.27
CA ASP A 16 -20.40 4.24 2.39
C ASP A 16 -20.17 5.69 1.94
N TYR A 17 -19.54 6.51 2.78
CA TYR A 17 -19.09 7.84 2.39
C TYR A 17 -17.82 7.77 1.52
N LEU A 18 -16.77 7.07 1.96
CA LEU A 18 -15.46 7.13 1.32
C LEU A 18 -15.43 6.51 -0.08
N ILE A 19 -16.08 5.36 -0.28
CA ILE A 19 -16.05 4.63 -1.55
C ILE A 19 -16.53 5.49 -2.74
N PRO A 20 -17.74 6.09 -2.73
CA PRO A 20 -18.19 6.89 -3.85
C PRO A 20 -17.33 8.16 -4.06
N HIS A 21 -16.89 8.81 -2.98
CA HIS A 21 -16.10 10.04 -3.09
C HIS A 21 -14.68 9.78 -3.61
N LEU A 22 -14.06 8.64 -3.25
CA LEU A 22 -12.79 8.21 -3.84
C LEU A 22 -12.94 7.94 -5.34
N ARG A 23 -14.02 7.29 -5.75
CA ARG A 23 -14.31 7.04 -7.18
C ARG A 23 -14.51 8.34 -7.95
N GLU A 24 -15.30 9.27 -7.39
CA GLU A 24 -15.54 10.57 -8.01
C GLU A 24 -14.24 11.36 -8.15
N ALA A 25 -13.49 11.52 -7.05
CA ALA A 25 -12.21 12.24 -7.06
C ALA A 25 -11.21 11.63 -8.04
N HIS A 26 -11.15 10.30 -8.15
CA HIS A 26 -10.34 9.62 -9.17
C HIS A 26 -10.81 9.93 -10.59
N SER A 27 -12.11 9.89 -10.85
CA SER A 27 -12.67 10.11 -12.20
C SER A 27 -12.41 11.51 -12.75
N ILE A 28 -12.30 12.51 -11.87
CA ILE A 28 -12.03 13.91 -12.23
C ILE A 28 -10.56 14.31 -12.02
N LEU A 29 -9.69 13.34 -11.67
CA LEU A 29 -8.26 13.55 -11.40
C LEU A 29 -7.99 14.59 -10.28
N ASP A 30 -8.85 14.65 -9.26
CA ASP A 30 -8.64 15.50 -8.08
C ASP A 30 -7.75 14.80 -7.05
N TYR A 31 -6.44 14.84 -7.31
CA TYR A 31 -5.43 14.16 -6.49
C TYR A 31 -5.39 14.65 -5.04
N LYS A 32 -5.65 15.94 -4.81
CA LYS A 32 -5.68 16.51 -3.47
C LYS A 32 -6.84 15.95 -2.67
N THR A 33 -8.03 15.89 -3.27
CA THR A 33 -9.20 15.27 -2.62
C THR A 33 -8.97 13.78 -2.40
N LEU A 34 -8.39 13.06 -3.37
CA LEU A 34 -8.00 11.65 -3.19
C LEU A 34 -7.09 11.47 -1.97
N SER A 35 -6.00 12.23 -1.88
CA SER A 35 -5.06 12.15 -0.76
C SER A 35 -5.74 12.45 0.58
N ASN A 36 -6.58 13.49 0.65
CA ASN A 36 -7.30 13.83 1.88
C ASN A 36 -8.29 12.74 2.30
N LEU A 37 -8.98 12.09 1.35
CA LEU A 37 -9.92 11.01 1.63
C LEU A 37 -9.20 9.76 2.15
N ALA A 38 -8.05 9.40 1.55
CA ALA A 38 -7.22 8.31 2.05
C ALA A 38 -6.69 8.59 3.46
N GLU A 39 -6.19 9.81 3.71
CA GLU A 39 -5.70 10.21 5.03
C GLU A 39 -6.83 10.25 6.06
N ASN A 40 -8.04 10.63 5.67
CA ASN A 40 -9.22 10.54 6.53
C ASN A 40 -9.54 9.08 6.90
N ALA A 41 -9.50 8.17 5.92
CA ALA A 41 -9.71 6.74 6.17
C ALA A 41 -8.68 6.17 7.17
N ARG A 42 -7.40 6.49 6.95
CA ARG A 42 -6.30 6.13 7.85
C ARG A 42 -6.46 6.78 9.23
N GLY A 43 -6.68 8.08 9.29
CA GLY A 43 -6.73 8.87 10.53
C GLY A 43 -7.92 8.51 11.42
N LYS A 44 -9.04 8.08 10.85
CA LYS A 44 -10.18 7.54 11.60
C LYS A 44 -9.96 6.10 12.08
N GLY A 45 -8.95 5.41 11.55
CA GLY A 45 -8.64 4.04 11.95
C GLY A 45 -9.72 3.04 11.52
N ILE A 46 -10.35 3.28 10.36
CA ILE A 46 -11.47 2.46 9.85
C ILE A 46 -11.07 0.99 9.74
N PHE A 47 -9.81 0.71 9.45
CA PHE A 47 -9.31 -0.64 9.27
C PHE A 47 -8.90 -1.34 10.57
N TYR A 48 -9.01 -0.70 11.75
CA TYR A 48 -8.69 -1.36 13.01
C TYR A 48 -9.76 -2.37 13.42
N GLY A 49 -9.32 -3.51 13.95
CA GLY A 49 -10.22 -4.54 14.48
C GLY A 49 -10.44 -5.69 13.50
N ASP A 50 -11.63 -6.26 13.54
CA ASP A 50 -11.98 -7.41 12.70
C ASP A 50 -12.19 -6.99 11.23
N VAL A 51 -11.87 -7.89 10.30
CA VAL A 51 -12.02 -7.64 8.87
C VAL A 51 -13.50 -7.72 8.46
N GLU A 52 -14.03 -6.62 7.95
CA GLU A 52 -15.39 -6.51 7.37
C GLU A 52 -15.34 -6.43 5.84
N GLU A 53 -16.43 -6.78 5.16
CA GLU A 53 -16.51 -6.81 3.68
C GLU A 53 -16.27 -5.42 3.06
N GLU A 54 -16.75 -4.39 3.76
CA GLU A 54 -16.61 -2.99 3.39
C GLU A 54 -15.16 -2.52 3.51
N HIS A 55 -14.42 -2.99 4.54
CA HIS A 55 -12.99 -2.71 4.70
C HIS A 55 -12.19 -3.29 3.53
N VAL A 56 -12.48 -4.54 3.16
CA VAL A 56 -11.88 -5.19 1.98
C VAL A 56 -12.19 -4.39 0.72
N THR A 57 -13.44 -3.98 0.54
CA THR A 57 -13.90 -3.23 -0.65
C THR A 57 -13.20 -1.88 -0.75
N LEU A 58 -13.14 -1.13 0.34
CA LEU A 58 -12.49 0.18 0.40
C LEU A 58 -10.98 0.05 0.15
N PHE A 59 -10.30 -0.88 0.83
CA PHE A 59 -8.85 -1.03 0.66
C PHE A 59 -8.49 -1.48 -0.76
N LYS A 60 -9.22 -2.43 -1.34
CA LYS A 60 -9.05 -2.84 -2.75
C LYS A 60 -9.26 -1.66 -3.70
N LEU A 61 -10.24 -0.80 -3.46
CA LEU A 61 -10.45 0.40 -4.26
C LEU A 61 -9.22 1.32 -4.19
N MET A 62 -8.68 1.56 -3.00
CA MET A 62 -7.48 2.39 -2.80
C MET A 62 -6.25 1.81 -3.51
N LEU A 63 -6.06 0.48 -3.46
CA LEU A 63 -4.96 -0.19 -4.17
C LEU A 63 -5.11 -0.08 -5.70
N ASN A 64 -6.31 -0.28 -6.25
CA ASN A 64 -6.55 -0.12 -7.68
C ASN A 64 -6.32 1.31 -8.16
N ILE A 65 -6.82 2.31 -7.43
CA ILE A 65 -6.54 3.73 -7.73
C ILE A 65 -5.03 3.98 -7.70
N SER A 66 -4.31 3.45 -6.71
CA SER A 66 -2.85 3.59 -6.61
C SER A 66 -2.14 3.02 -7.84
N LEU A 67 -2.56 1.84 -8.31
CA LEU A 67 -2.03 1.20 -9.51
C LEU A 67 -2.30 2.02 -10.78
N ASP A 68 -3.52 2.54 -10.92
CA ASP A 68 -3.91 3.40 -12.04
C ASP A 68 -3.09 4.71 -12.06
N LEU A 69 -2.91 5.35 -10.90
CA LEU A 69 -2.13 6.58 -10.75
C LEU A 69 -0.65 6.40 -11.12
N LEU A 70 -0.05 5.24 -10.83
CA LEU A 70 1.34 4.96 -11.19
C LEU A 70 1.56 4.86 -12.71
N GLN A 71 0.51 4.66 -13.51
CA GLN A 71 0.60 4.68 -14.96
C GLN A 71 0.54 6.11 -15.54
N GLN A 72 0.22 7.11 -14.72
CA GLN A 72 0.07 8.50 -15.16
C GLN A 72 1.41 9.24 -15.13
N PRO A 73 1.71 10.11 -16.12
CA PRO A 73 2.91 10.97 -16.09
C PRO A 73 3.01 11.83 -14.81
N GLU A 74 1.88 12.24 -14.27
CA GLU A 74 1.74 13.05 -13.04
C GLU A 74 2.35 12.35 -11.81
N ALA A 75 2.51 11.02 -11.83
CA ALA A 75 3.22 10.30 -10.77
C ALA A 75 4.65 10.82 -10.57
N PHE A 76 5.31 11.42 -11.57
CA PHE A 76 6.65 11.99 -11.36
C PHE A 76 6.66 13.39 -10.76
N LEU A 77 5.49 14.03 -10.58
CA LEU A 77 5.37 15.45 -10.28
C LEU A 77 4.47 15.75 -9.07
N SER A 78 3.48 14.89 -8.81
CA SER A 78 2.44 15.16 -7.82
C SER A 78 2.76 14.55 -6.46
N ALA A 79 2.96 15.41 -5.46
CA ALA A 79 3.07 14.98 -4.07
C ALA A 79 1.76 14.37 -3.55
N ASP A 80 0.61 14.81 -4.05
CA ASP A 80 -0.70 14.29 -3.63
C ASP A 80 -0.92 12.83 -4.08
N ILE A 81 -0.44 12.47 -5.29
CA ILE A 81 -0.46 11.07 -5.76
C ILE A 81 0.37 10.20 -4.82
N TRP A 82 1.59 10.61 -4.49
CA TRP A 82 2.45 9.81 -3.62
C TRP A 82 1.99 9.81 -2.16
N SER A 83 1.36 10.87 -1.69
CA SER A 83 0.71 10.91 -0.38
C SER A 83 -0.41 9.86 -0.30
N PHE A 84 -1.25 9.77 -1.34
CA PHE A 84 -2.28 8.73 -1.45
C PHE A 84 -1.67 7.31 -1.42
N ILE A 85 -0.65 7.06 -2.25
CA ILE A 85 0.02 5.75 -2.30
C ILE A 85 0.69 5.41 -0.96
N ALA A 86 1.43 6.34 -0.37
CA ALA A 86 2.08 6.16 0.93
C ALA A 86 1.06 5.84 2.03
N THR A 87 -0.13 6.44 1.97
CA THR A 87 -1.23 6.15 2.91
C THR A 87 -1.72 4.70 2.79
N CYS A 88 -1.75 4.11 1.59
CA CYS A 88 -2.05 2.69 1.42
C CYS A 88 -1.03 1.78 2.12
N TYR A 89 0.26 2.14 2.07
CA TYR A 89 1.30 1.43 2.83
C TYR A 89 1.09 1.61 4.33
N ASP A 90 0.86 2.83 4.79
CA ASP A 90 0.65 3.10 6.22
C ASP A 90 -0.52 2.28 6.78
N ILE A 91 -1.66 2.25 6.08
CA ILE A 91 -2.82 1.41 6.42
C ILE A 91 -2.43 -0.06 6.50
N HIS A 92 -1.73 -0.59 5.50
CA HIS A 92 -1.26 -1.97 5.53
C HIS A 92 -0.40 -2.25 6.76
N PHE A 93 0.58 -1.39 7.04
CA PHE A 93 1.57 -1.64 8.07
C PHE A 93 1.06 -1.43 9.50
N HIS A 94 0.09 -0.53 9.69
CA HIS A 94 -0.34 -0.14 11.02
C HIS A 94 -1.75 -0.56 11.38
N GLN A 95 -2.60 -0.88 10.40
CA GLN A 95 -4.05 -1.06 10.65
C GLN A 95 -4.55 -2.43 10.18
N ILE A 96 -3.92 -3.03 9.17
CA ILE A 96 -4.38 -4.27 8.55
C ILE A 96 -3.39 -5.42 8.82
N GLN A 97 -3.90 -6.61 9.09
CA GLN A 97 -3.14 -7.85 8.91
C GLN A 97 -3.54 -8.49 7.56
N LEU A 98 -2.70 -8.39 6.53
CA LEU A 98 -3.07 -8.81 5.17
C LEU A 98 -3.35 -10.32 5.03
N ASN A 99 -2.93 -11.16 5.97
CA ASN A 99 -3.33 -12.57 6.07
C ASN A 99 -4.81 -12.77 6.39
N GLU A 100 -5.47 -11.78 6.99
CA GLU A 100 -6.90 -11.80 7.33
C GLU A 100 -7.75 -11.34 6.13
N TYR A 101 -7.14 -10.71 5.13
CA TYR A 101 -7.81 -10.22 3.92
C TYR A 101 -7.86 -11.29 2.82
N PRO A 102 -8.82 -11.18 1.88
CA PRO A 102 -8.89 -12.07 0.72
C PRO A 102 -7.60 -12.05 -0.12
N ALA A 103 -7.23 -13.20 -0.68
CA ALA A 103 -5.96 -13.39 -1.38
C ALA A 103 -5.75 -12.43 -2.55
N ASP A 104 -6.81 -11.99 -3.21
CA ASP A 104 -6.74 -11.01 -4.30
C ASP A 104 -6.37 -9.60 -3.81
N THR A 105 -6.70 -9.25 -2.56
CA THR A 105 -6.31 -7.98 -1.94
C THR A 105 -4.81 -7.96 -1.67
N ALA A 106 -4.27 -9.06 -1.14
CA ALA A 106 -2.83 -9.23 -1.01
C ALA A 106 -2.14 -9.17 -2.38
N GLY A 107 -2.71 -9.81 -3.40
CA GLY A 107 -2.20 -9.75 -4.78
C GLY A 107 -2.06 -8.31 -5.31
N LEU A 108 -3.08 -7.48 -5.10
CA LEU A 108 -3.03 -6.05 -5.47
C LEU A 108 -1.95 -5.28 -4.69
N PHE A 109 -1.77 -5.57 -3.41
CA PHE A 109 -0.72 -4.93 -2.61
C PHE A 109 0.70 -5.28 -3.10
N PHE A 110 0.94 -6.54 -3.44
CA PHE A 110 2.20 -6.98 -4.04
C PHE A 110 2.42 -6.36 -5.42
N GLU A 111 1.37 -6.25 -6.22
CA GLU A 111 1.43 -5.57 -7.52
C GLU A 111 1.78 -4.09 -7.36
N LEU A 112 1.18 -3.40 -6.38
CA LEU A 112 1.52 -2.02 -6.06
C LEU A 112 2.99 -1.89 -5.67
N THR A 113 3.46 -2.75 -4.78
CA THR A 113 4.87 -2.80 -4.35
C THR A 113 5.83 -2.98 -5.52
N ARG A 114 5.52 -3.92 -6.40
CA ARG A 114 6.31 -4.16 -7.62
C ARG A 114 6.32 -2.95 -8.56
N ASN A 115 5.22 -2.21 -8.67
CA ASN A 115 5.14 -1.03 -9.54
C ASN A 115 5.91 0.17 -8.95
N VAL A 116 5.85 0.38 -7.63
CA VAL A 116 6.64 1.42 -6.94
C VAL A 116 8.14 1.19 -7.11
N LEU A 117 8.59 -0.07 -7.09
CA LEU A 117 10.01 -0.44 -7.25
C LEU A 117 10.49 -0.50 -8.72
N GLN A 118 9.70 -0.03 -9.68
CA GLN A 118 10.17 0.00 -11.08
C GLN A 118 11.36 0.96 -11.24
N PRO A 119 12.35 0.63 -12.10
CA PRO A 119 13.54 1.45 -12.28
C PRO A 119 13.26 2.92 -12.64
N ALA A 120 12.15 3.20 -13.33
CA ALA A 120 11.75 4.56 -13.70
C ALA A 120 11.54 5.48 -12.48
N PHE A 121 11.13 4.94 -11.33
CA PHE A 121 10.91 5.69 -10.10
C PHE A 121 12.17 5.82 -9.23
N TYR A 122 13.27 5.12 -9.56
CA TYR A 122 14.52 5.16 -8.76
C TYR A 122 15.11 6.56 -8.60
N LYS A 123 15.31 7.30 -9.70
CA LYS A 123 14.52 8.52 -9.84
C LYS A 123 14.32 9.45 -8.63
N LEU A 124 13.10 9.31 -8.14
CA LEU A 124 12.46 10.06 -7.06
C LEU A 124 13.14 9.81 -5.71
N TYR A 125 13.87 8.71 -5.56
CA TYR A 125 14.66 8.41 -4.37
C TYR A 125 15.89 9.31 -4.26
N THR A 126 16.59 9.52 -5.38
CA THR A 126 17.89 10.18 -5.41
C THR A 126 17.82 11.69 -5.64
N GLU A 127 16.76 12.18 -6.27
CA GLU A 127 16.61 13.59 -6.63
C GLU A 127 15.75 14.35 -5.61
N ALA A 128 16.21 15.53 -5.19
CA ALA A 128 15.48 16.38 -4.25
C ALA A 128 14.24 16.99 -4.92
N GLY A 129 13.07 16.85 -4.29
CA GLY A 129 11.82 17.39 -4.79
C GLY A 129 10.64 17.17 -3.84
N SER A 130 9.49 17.79 -4.13
CA SER A 130 8.26 17.66 -3.32
C SER A 130 7.73 16.23 -3.23
N VAL A 131 8.06 15.40 -4.22
CA VAL A 131 7.66 13.98 -4.31
C VAL A 131 8.56 13.08 -3.46
N GLN A 132 9.84 13.42 -3.30
CA GLN A 132 10.86 12.54 -2.72
C GLN A 132 10.47 12.05 -1.32
N HIS A 133 9.92 12.93 -0.47
CA HIS A 133 9.52 12.55 0.88
C HIS A 133 8.55 11.37 0.89
N TRP A 134 7.46 11.49 0.12
CA TRP A 134 6.40 10.47 0.07
C TRP A 134 6.86 9.18 -0.60
N TYR A 135 7.66 9.29 -1.66
CA TYR A 135 8.28 8.12 -2.29
C TYR A 135 9.18 7.38 -1.31
N ASN A 136 10.03 8.10 -0.57
CA ASN A 136 10.92 7.52 0.42
C ASN A 136 10.15 6.86 1.57
N THR A 137 9.01 7.42 1.96
CA THR A 137 8.09 6.78 2.93
C THR A 137 7.61 5.42 2.41
N CYS A 138 7.23 5.30 1.13
CA CYS A 138 6.85 4.01 0.55
C CYS A 138 8.01 3.00 0.60
N ILE A 139 9.23 3.43 0.22
CA ILE A 139 10.43 2.59 0.28
C ILE A 139 10.73 2.15 1.73
N TYR A 140 10.57 3.06 2.69
CA TYR A 140 10.74 2.75 4.11
C TYR A 140 9.77 1.65 4.55
N PHE A 141 8.47 1.77 4.24
CA PHE A 141 7.49 0.75 4.54
C PHE A 141 7.83 -0.60 3.90
N ILE A 142 8.19 -0.62 2.61
CA ILE A 142 8.61 -1.84 1.93
C ILE A 142 9.78 -2.51 2.66
N LYS A 143 10.78 -1.75 3.12
CA LYS A 143 11.92 -2.30 3.89
C LYS A 143 11.51 -2.86 5.24
N MET A 144 10.51 -2.26 5.88
CA MET A 144 9.96 -2.67 7.18
C MET A 144 9.02 -3.89 7.10
N ALA A 145 8.78 -4.47 5.91
CA ALA A 145 7.90 -5.62 5.72
C ALA A 145 8.15 -6.72 6.75
N ASP A 146 7.09 -7.12 7.44
CA ASP A 146 7.14 -8.02 8.57
C ASP A 146 7.30 -9.50 8.15
N GLY A 147 7.32 -10.38 9.16
CA GLY A 147 7.44 -11.83 8.94
C GLY A 147 6.37 -12.42 8.02
N TRP A 148 5.16 -11.83 7.95
CA TRP A 148 4.11 -12.33 7.07
C TRP A 148 4.49 -12.18 5.60
N PHE A 149 5.17 -11.11 5.22
CA PHE A 149 5.60 -10.86 3.83
C PHE A 149 6.43 -12.03 3.28
N SER A 150 7.30 -12.60 4.12
CA SER A 150 8.14 -13.75 3.75
C SER A 150 7.38 -15.07 3.54
N THR A 151 6.15 -15.18 4.07
CA THR A 151 5.31 -16.38 3.86
C THR A 151 4.82 -16.49 2.41
N ARG A 152 4.81 -15.38 1.67
CA ARG A 152 4.50 -15.28 0.24
C ARG A 152 5.79 -15.40 -0.57
N LYS A 153 6.38 -16.61 -0.55
CA LYS A 153 7.76 -16.87 -1.00
C LYS A 153 8.07 -16.30 -2.39
N ARG A 154 7.18 -16.47 -3.37
CA ARG A 154 7.43 -16.04 -4.75
C ARG A 154 7.43 -14.52 -4.85
N GLU A 155 6.41 -13.88 -4.29
CA GLU A 155 6.25 -12.44 -4.26
C GLU A 155 7.40 -11.77 -3.50
N PHE A 156 7.84 -12.37 -2.39
CA PHE A 156 8.99 -11.91 -1.62
C PHE A 156 10.28 -11.92 -2.46
N ILE A 157 10.57 -13.02 -3.16
CA ILE A 157 11.76 -13.15 -4.03
C ILE A 157 11.73 -12.09 -5.14
N ASP A 158 10.57 -11.92 -5.79
CA ASP A 158 10.38 -10.95 -6.86
C ASP A 158 10.61 -9.52 -6.36
N ILE A 159 10.06 -9.17 -5.19
CA ILE A 159 10.23 -7.85 -4.57
C ILE A 159 11.65 -7.61 -4.10
N TYR A 160 12.28 -8.58 -3.43
CA TYR A 160 13.65 -8.43 -2.96
C TYR A 160 14.62 -8.12 -4.12
N THR A 161 14.44 -8.81 -5.24
CA THR A 161 15.23 -8.57 -6.46
C THR A 161 15.08 -7.13 -6.95
N LEU A 162 13.86 -6.60 -6.92
CA LEU A 162 13.58 -5.22 -7.30
C LEU A 162 14.11 -4.23 -6.26
N LEU A 163 14.05 -4.54 -4.96
CA LEU A 163 14.43 -3.63 -3.88
C LEU A 163 15.95 -3.36 -3.80
N GLN A 164 16.79 -4.23 -4.37
CA GLN A 164 18.25 -4.17 -4.24
C GLN A 164 18.89 -2.78 -4.48
N PRO A 165 18.50 -1.99 -5.51
CA PRO A 165 19.06 -0.64 -5.71
C PRO A 165 18.88 0.28 -4.50
N TRP A 166 17.80 0.11 -3.74
CA TRP A 166 17.49 0.91 -2.55
C TRP A 166 18.16 0.40 -1.27
N MET A 167 18.66 -0.84 -1.26
CA MET A 167 19.30 -1.45 -0.09
C MET A 167 20.70 -0.90 0.19
N ASN A 168 21.38 -0.32 -0.80
CA ASN A 168 22.75 0.20 -0.62
C ASN A 168 22.86 1.43 0.30
N HIS A 169 21.74 1.93 0.84
CA HIS A 169 21.68 3.12 1.67
C HIS A 169 21.44 2.77 3.15
N GLN A 170 22.54 2.81 3.92
CA GLN A 170 22.72 2.98 5.38
C GLN A 170 21.96 2.10 6.40
N ASP A 171 20.96 1.30 6.03
CA ASP A 171 20.18 0.52 7.02
C ASP A 171 20.59 -0.96 7.07
N THR A 172 21.66 -1.28 7.80
CA THR A 172 22.30 -2.60 7.77
C THR A 172 21.43 -3.72 8.30
N ASP A 173 20.66 -3.48 9.36
CA ASP A 173 19.93 -4.54 10.06
C ASP A 173 18.71 -5.01 9.26
N LEU A 174 17.98 -4.07 8.65
CA LEU A 174 16.88 -4.41 7.72
C LEU A 174 17.40 -5.08 6.45
N ASN A 175 18.57 -4.65 5.96
CA ASN A 175 19.18 -5.28 4.81
C ASN A 175 19.62 -6.73 5.07
N GLU A 176 20.14 -6.99 6.26
CA GLU A 176 20.51 -8.33 6.72
C GLU A 176 19.28 -9.22 6.82
N TYR A 177 18.18 -8.75 7.43
CA TYR A 177 16.91 -9.48 7.51
C TYR A 177 16.42 -9.96 6.13
N TRP A 178 16.30 -9.04 5.17
CA TRP A 178 15.86 -9.38 3.81
C TRP A 178 16.83 -10.35 3.12
N SER A 179 18.14 -10.14 3.30
CA SER A 179 19.17 -11.00 2.70
C SER A 179 19.13 -12.43 3.24
N ASP A 180 18.96 -12.58 4.55
CA ASP A 180 18.96 -13.89 5.20
C ASP A 180 17.71 -14.70 4.84
N ILE A 181 16.53 -14.07 4.85
CA ILE A 181 15.31 -14.72 4.36
C ILE A 181 15.45 -15.12 2.89
N TYR A 182 16.00 -14.25 2.05
CA TYR A 182 16.21 -14.57 0.64
C TYR A 182 17.14 -15.79 0.45
N LYS A 183 18.25 -15.88 1.20
CA LYS A 183 19.15 -17.04 1.18
C LYS A 183 18.43 -18.31 1.64
N ASP A 184 17.64 -18.22 2.72
CA ASP A 184 16.90 -19.36 3.26
C ASP A 184 15.85 -19.86 2.28
N LEU A 185 15.15 -18.97 1.58
CA LEU A 185 14.13 -19.33 0.60
C LEU A 185 14.72 -19.89 -0.70
N THR A 186 15.88 -19.40 -1.13
CA THR A 186 16.52 -19.83 -2.39
C THR A 186 17.40 -21.07 -2.24
N SER A 187 17.93 -21.35 -1.05
CA SER A 187 18.71 -22.57 -0.75
C SER A 187 17.88 -23.85 -0.66
N GLN A 188 16.55 -23.74 -0.68
CA GLN A 188 15.60 -24.86 -0.70
C GLN A 188 15.33 -25.42 -2.11
N TYR A 189 16.01 -24.88 -3.13
CA TYR A 189 15.94 -25.29 -4.54
C TYR A 189 17.31 -25.78 -5.03
#